data_AF-A0A642C6I4-F1
#
_entry.id   AF-A0A642C6I4-F1
#
_cell.length_a   1.000
_cell.length_b   1.000
_cell.length_c   1.000
_cell.angle_alpha   90.00
_cell.angle_beta   90.00
_cell.angle_gamma   90.00
#
_symmetry.space_group_name_H-M   'P 1'
#
loop_
_entity.id
_entity.type
_entity.pdbx_description
1 polymer ?
#
loop_
_entity_poly.entity_id
_entity_poly.type
_entity_poly.pdbx_seq_one_letter_code
_entity_poly.pdbx_strand_id
1 'polypeptide(L)'
;MKKSLLYLFMLICSVSLFTACSDDDPETIRDGEIDGVYWGKLDVDAAGVIEVNDITQKVYISKTGENQIKMELRNFSFQTLNLGTIAVEQISVQKNGNSYTFAGSQNITLLVGECAVTVNGTIEGDKLAMNIAVVAGGTLNVKVDFAGTKLSADQSSEAAIQSFVVKIGDANVEGKIDGNNISFIIPDGLENLTFAPTIVISDKATITPASGVEQDFSSPVIYTVTSE
;
A
#
# COMPACT_ATOMS: atom_id res chain seq x y z
N MET A 1 -26.86 48.19 -80.80
CA MET A 1 -27.42 48.86 -79.60
C MET A 1 -27.97 47.73 -78.71
N LYS A 2 -27.57 47.40 -77.48
CA LYS A 2 -26.80 48.03 -76.40
C LYS A 2 -26.00 46.93 -75.63
N LYS A 3 -24.71 47.18 -75.40
CA LYS A 3 -23.86 47.01 -74.18
C LYS A 3 -24.22 45.88 -73.19
N SER A 4 -23.39 44.84 -73.01
CA SER A 4 -22.18 44.73 -72.16
C SER A 4 -22.46 44.61 -70.65
N LEU A 5 -22.12 43.46 -70.04
CA LEU A 5 -21.23 43.41 -68.86
C LEU A 5 -20.70 41.97 -68.63
N LEU A 6 -19.36 41.84 -68.62
CA LEU A 6 -18.61 40.68 -68.13
C LEU A 6 -18.81 40.48 -66.61
N TYR A 7 -18.61 39.27 -66.09
CA TYR A 7 -17.57 39.00 -65.08
C TYR A 7 -17.27 37.49 -64.92
N LEU A 8 -15.98 37.24 -64.79
CA LEU A 8 -15.18 36.01 -64.76
C LEU A 8 -14.90 35.60 -63.30
N PHE A 9 -14.96 34.30 -62.95
CA PHE A 9 -14.17 33.64 -61.89
C PHE A 9 -14.36 32.10 -62.04
N MET A 10 -13.45 31.34 -62.66
CA MET A 10 -12.33 30.58 -62.05
C MET A 10 -12.73 29.79 -60.78
N LEU A 11 -12.94 28.47 -60.89
CA LEU A 11 -11.99 27.37 -60.59
C LEU A 11 -11.68 27.23 -59.09
N ILE A 12 -11.94 26.03 -58.53
CA ILE A 12 -10.99 25.15 -57.80
C ILE A 12 -11.80 24.06 -57.09
N CYS A 13 -11.58 22.81 -57.50
CA CYS A 13 -11.86 21.63 -56.69
C CYS A 13 -10.95 21.64 -55.48
N SER A 14 -11.49 21.65 -54.26
CA SER A 14 -10.77 21.22 -53.07
C SER A 14 -11.63 20.23 -52.32
N VAL A 15 -11.36 18.96 -52.61
CA VAL A 15 -11.67 17.83 -51.76
C VAL A 15 -11.17 18.19 -50.36
N SER A 16 -12.08 18.34 -49.40
CA SER A 16 -11.73 18.46 -48.00
C SER A 16 -11.13 17.13 -47.55
N LEU A 17 -9.83 16.98 -47.77
CA LEU A 17 -9.02 16.01 -47.06
C LEU A 17 -9.07 16.41 -45.59
N PHE A 18 -10.03 15.86 -44.85
CA PHE A 18 -9.84 15.72 -43.42
C PHE A 18 -8.61 14.82 -43.26
N THR A 19 -7.48 15.43 -42.93
CA THR A 19 -6.35 14.71 -42.36
C THR A 19 -6.84 14.21 -41.00
N ALA A 20 -7.40 13.00 -40.97
CA ALA A 20 -7.49 12.23 -39.75
C ALA A 20 -6.05 11.91 -39.35
N CYS A 21 -5.40 12.83 -38.66
CA CYS A 21 -4.29 12.48 -37.79
C CYS A 21 -4.92 11.60 -36.71
N SER A 22 -4.80 10.28 -36.90
CA SER A 22 -4.75 9.34 -35.78
C SER A 22 -3.58 9.83 -34.93
N ASP A 23 -3.89 10.66 -33.94
CA ASP A 23 -2.97 11.11 -32.91
C ASP A 23 -2.75 9.93 -31.94
N ASP A 24 -2.35 8.79 -32.51
CA ASP A 24 -2.16 7.48 -31.85
C ASP A 24 -0.73 7.36 -31.27
N ASP A 25 -0.14 8.48 -30.87
CA ASP A 25 1.13 8.43 -30.15
C ASP A 25 0.85 7.85 -28.75
N PRO A 26 1.58 6.80 -28.33
CA PRO A 26 1.33 6.16 -27.04
C PRO A 26 1.57 7.17 -25.91
N GLU A 27 0.53 7.39 -25.09
CA GLU A 27 0.63 8.29 -23.95
C GLU A 27 1.67 7.80 -22.95
N THR A 28 2.47 8.73 -22.43
CA THR A 28 3.49 8.44 -21.42
C THR A 28 3.01 8.80 -20.01
N ILE A 29 3.41 7.98 -19.05
CA ILE A 29 3.18 8.27 -17.63
C ILE A 29 4.14 9.35 -17.13
N ARG A 30 3.69 10.21 -16.22
CA ARG A 30 4.51 11.26 -15.60
C ARG A 30 4.77 10.99 -14.13
N ASP A 31 5.82 11.58 -13.58
CA ASP A 31 6.14 11.48 -12.16
C ASP A 31 5.00 12.12 -11.33
N GLY A 32 4.63 11.47 -10.24
CA GLY A 32 3.52 11.84 -9.37
C GLY A 32 2.14 11.41 -9.86
N GLU A 33 1.98 10.92 -11.11
CA GLU A 33 0.67 10.48 -11.60
C GLU A 33 0.23 9.20 -10.88
N ILE A 34 1.00 8.13 -11.01
CA ILE A 34 0.63 6.80 -10.48
C ILE A 34 1.61 6.25 -9.45
N ASP A 35 2.83 6.78 -9.38
CA ASP A 35 3.78 6.47 -8.32
C ASP A 35 3.32 7.05 -6.98
N GLY A 36 3.48 6.27 -5.92
CA GLY A 36 2.99 6.57 -4.59
C GLY A 36 2.66 5.31 -3.80
N VAL A 37 2.05 5.52 -2.63
CA VAL A 37 1.65 4.45 -1.72
C VAL A 37 0.14 4.32 -1.78
N TYR A 38 -0.33 3.09 -2.00
CA TYR A 38 -1.75 2.76 -2.03
C TYR A 38 -2.08 1.97 -0.78
N TRP A 39 -3.02 2.47 0.01
CA TRP A 39 -3.50 1.80 1.21
C TRP A 39 -4.86 1.15 0.92
N GLY A 40 -5.00 -0.11 1.29
CA GLY A 40 -6.16 -0.89 0.90
C GLY A 40 -6.21 -2.24 1.57
N LYS A 41 -6.97 -3.13 0.95
CA LYS A 41 -7.24 -4.49 1.43
C LYS A 41 -6.77 -5.52 0.42
N LEU A 42 -6.24 -6.62 0.93
CA LEU A 42 -5.88 -7.82 0.19
C LEU A 42 -6.87 -8.93 0.53
N ASP A 43 -7.38 -9.58 -0.51
CA ASP A 43 -8.07 -10.86 -0.42
C ASP A 43 -7.15 -11.93 -0.99
N VAL A 44 -6.90 -12.99 -0.21
CA VAL A 44 -5.93 -14.03 -0.53
C VAL A 44 -6.66 -15.36 -0.72
N ASP A 45 -6.47 -15.97 -1.88
CA ASP A 45 -6.90 -17.32 -2.21
C ASP A 45 -5.67 -18.21 -2.46
N ALA A 46 -5.41 -19.16 -1.56
CA ALA A 46 -4.43 -20.22 -1.79
C ALA A 46 -5.11 -21.50 -2.28
N ALA A 47 -5.10 -21.67 -3.61
CA ALA A 47 -5.57 -22.85 -4.33
C ALA A 47 -7.04 -23.27 -4.04
N GLY A 48 -7.90 -22.35 -3.64
CA GLY A 48 -9.30 -22.58 -3.26
C GLY A 48 -9.49 -23.30 -1.92
N VAL A 49 -8.41 -23.44 -1.14
CA VAL A 49 -8.42 -24.16 0.14
C VAL A 49 -8.34 -23.20 1.32
N ILE A 50 -7.54 -22.15 1.17
CA ILE A 50 -7.38 -21.10 2.18
C ILE A 50 -7.87 -19.79 1.56
N GLU A 51 -8.87 -19.19 2.18
CA GLU A 51 -9.34 -17.85 1.86
C GLU A 51 -9.16 -16.95 3.08
N VAL A 52 -8.43 -15.84 2.90
CA VAL A 52 -8.25 -14.81 3.92
C VAL A 52 -8.54 -13.47 3.30
N ASN A 53 -9.61 -12.83 3.73
CA ASN A 53 -10.10 -11.59 3.15
C ASN A 53 -9.80 -10.38 4.04
N ASP A 54 -9.88 -9.19 3.45
CA ASP A 54 -9.79 -7.90 4.13
C ASP A 54 -8.47 -7.66 4.89
N ILE A 55 -7.34 -8.24 4.46
CA ILE A 55 -6.04 -7.97 5.07
C ILE A 55 -5.60 -6.55 4.70
N THR A 56 -5.59 -5.64 5.68
CA THR A 56 -5.13 -4.26 5.47
C THR A 56 -3.64 -4.22 5.13
N GLN A 57 -3.29 -3.57 4.03
CA GLN A 57 -1.90 -3.50 3.57
C GLN A 57 -1.62 -2.29 2.69
N LYS A 58 -0.33 -1.96 2.54
CA LYS A 58 0.17 -0.96 1.59
C LYS A 58 0.83 -1.64 0.38
N VAL A 59 0.55 -1.09 -0.80
CA VAL A 59 1.25 -1.39 -2.04
C VAL A 59 1.98 -0.14 -2.49
N TYR A 60 3.26 -0.28 -2.83
CA TYR A 60 4.11 0.82 -3.24
C TYR A 60 4.32 0.73 -4.75
N ILE A 61 4.02 1.80 -5.48
CA ILE A 61 4.27 1.92 -6.91
C ILE A 61 5.31 3.01 -7.12
N SER A 62 6.35 2.72 -7.88
CA SER A 62 7.40 3.68 -8.23
C SER A 62 7.61 3.68 -9.73
N LYS A 63 7.63 4.85 -10.37
CA LYS A 63 8.01 4.95 -11.78
C LYS A 63 9.50 4.67 -11.94
N THR A 64 9.86 3.76 -12.85
CA THR A 64 11.25 3.32 -13.08
C THR A 64 11.72 3.56 -14.51
N GLY A 65 10.83 3.96 -15.41
CA GLY A 65 11.13 4.28 -16.81
C GLY A 65 10.03 5.10 -17.45
N GLU A 66 10.05 5.26 -18.77
CA GLU A 66 9.07 6.07 -19.51
C GLU A 66 7.64 5.58 -19.32
N ASN A 67 7.42 4.27 -19.49
CA ASN A 67 6.14 3.57 -19.26
C ASN A 67 6.36 2.30 -18.44
N GLN A 68 7.21 2.41 -17.42
CA GLN A 68 7.57 1.31 -16.54
C GLN A 68 7.46 1.71 -15.08
N ILE A 69 6.95 0.79 -14.27
CA ILE A 69 6.87 0.92 -12.82
C ILE A 69 7.52 -0.29 -12.13
N LYS A 70 7.85 -0.10 -10.86
CA LYS A 70 8.10 -1.14 -9.88
C LYS A 70 6.90 -1.20 -8.93
N MET A 71 6.49 -2.40 -8.56
CA MET A 71 5.53 -2.64 -7.49
C MET A 71 6.20 -3.34 -6.33
N GLU A 72 5.95 -2.90 -5.10
CA GLU A 72 6.33 -3.61 -3.88
C GLU A 72 5.11 -3.87 -2.98
N LEU A 73 4.96 -5.12 -2.56
CA LEU A 73 4.09 -5.55 -1.48
C LEU A 73 4.99 -6.08 -0.35
N ARG A 74 5.10 -5.30 0.73
CA ARG A 74 6.08 -5.56 1.80
C ARG A 74 5.48 -6.42 2.90
N ASN A 75 6.29 -7.30 3.49
CA ASN A 75 5.90 -8.18 4.60
C ASN A 75 4.56 -8.92 4.35
N PHE A 76 4.40 -9.44 3.13
CA PHE A 76 3.22 -10.19 2.75
C PHE A 76 3.10 -11.45 3.60
N SER A 77 2.02 -11.53 4.37
CA SER A 77 1.72 -12.66 5.23
C SER A 77 0.23 -12.95 5.20
N PHE A 78 -0.11 -14.22 5.32
CA PHE A 78 -1.47 -14.69 5.48
C PHE A 78 -1.46 -15.93 6.38
N GLN A 79 -2.38 -15.96 7.35
CA GLN A 79 -2.31 -16.90 8.48
C GLN A 79 -0.93 -16.86 9.16
N THR A 80 -0.27 -18.02 9.29
CA THR A 80 1.06 -18.13 9.90
C THR A 80 2.20 -18.07 8.89
N LEU A 81 1.90 -17.97 7.58
CA LEU A 81 2.91 -17.94 6.54
C LEU A 81 3.29 -16.50 6.21
N ASN A 82 4.56 -16.17 6.41
CA ASN A 82 5.15 -14.90 5.97
C ASN A 82 6.03 -15.16 4.75
N LEU A 83 5.63 -14.63 3.59
CA LEU A 83 6.39 -14.75 2.34
C LEU A 83 7.42 -13.62 2.16
N GLY A 84 7.39 -12.60 3.02
CA GLY A 84 8.31 -11.47 2.96
C GLY A 84 7.88 -10.42 1.94
N THR A 85 8.85 -9.77 1.30
CA THR A 85 8.56 -8.72 0.32
C THR A 85 8.47 -9.29 -1.09
N ILE A 86 7.37 -8.99 -1.77
CA ILE A 86 7.21 -9.21 -3.20
C ILE A 86 7.53 -7.90 -3.90
N ALA A 87 8.56 -7.90 -4.75
CA ALA A 87 8.94 -6.74 -5.56
C ALA A 87 9.02 -7.15 -7.03
N VAL A 88 8.15 -6.61 -7.87
CA VAL A 88 8.15 -6.86 -9.32
C VAL A 88 8.63 -5.60 -10.01
N GLU A 89 9.74 -5.71 -10.73
CA GLU A 89 10.38 -4.60 -11.44
C GLU A 89 9.98 -4.53 -12.92
N GLN A 90 10.21 -3.36 -13.54
CA GLN A 90 10.02 -3.13 -14.99
C GLN A 90 8.62 -3.51 -15.52
N ILE A 91 7.59 -3.38 -14.69
CA ILE A 91 6.19 -3.62 -15.05
C ILE A 91 5.80 -2.61 -16.12
N SER A 92 5.30 -3.08 -17.25
CA SER A 92 4.88 -2.20 -18.36
C SER A 92 3.52 -1.59 -18.07
N VAL A 93 3.37 -0.31 -18.41
CA VAL A 93 2.12 0.45 -18.21
C VAL A 93 1.58 0.94 -19.56
N GLN A 94 0.28 0.82 -19.76
CA GLN A 94 -0.46 1.45 -20.84
C GLN A 94 -1.36 2.53 -20.25
N LYS A 95 -1.19 3.77 -20.70
CA LYS A 95 -2.00 4.92 -20.32
C LYS A 95 -3.06 5.19 -21.38
N ASN A 96 -4.27 5.50 -20.93
CA ASN A 96 -5.38 5.93 -21.76
C ASN A 96 -6.12 7.06 -21.02
N GLY A 97 -5.75 8.31 -21.29
CA GLY A 97 -6.19 9.46 -20.52
C GLY A 97 -5.80 9.33 -19.05
N ASN A 98 -6.81 9.22 -18.17
CA ASN A 98 -6.61 9.11 -16.70
C ASN A 98 -6.67 7.67 -16.18
N SER A 99 -6.79 6.69 -17.08
CA SER A 99 -6.81 5.27 -16.74
C SER A 99 -5.50 4.62 -17.15
N TYR A 100 -4.97 3.79 -16.26
CA TYR A 100 -3.70 3.09 -16.47
C TYR A 100 -3.95 1.61 -16.29
N THR A 101 -3.46 0.79 -17.23
CA THR A 101 -3.40 -0.66 -17.07
C THR A 101 -1.95 -1.09 -17.05
N PHE A 102 -1.60 -2.06 -16.22
CA PHE A 102 -0.23 -2.54 -16.13
C PHE A 102 -0.18 -4.05 -15.96
N ALA A 103 0.90 -4.65 -16.47
CA ALA A 103 1.18 -6.06 -16.31
C ALA A 103 2.68 -6.32 -16.28
N GLY A 104 3.09 -7.28 -15.45
CA GLY A 104 4.48 -7.66 -15.29
C GLY A 104 4.63 -9.03 -14.65
N SER A 105 5.83 -9.59 -14.75
CA SER A 105 6.15 -10.89 -14.17
C SER A 105 7.62 -10.97 -13.81
N GLN A 106 7.94 -11.64 -12.70
CA GLN A 106 9.32 -11.85 -12.27
C GLN A 106 9.43 -13.14 -11.45
N ASN A 107 10.56 -13.84 -11.55
CA ASN A 107 10.90 -14.90 -10.60
C ASN A 107 11.53 -14.26 -9.36
N ILE A 108 10.95 -14.56 -8.18
CA ILE A 108 11.37 -14.00 -6.90
C ILE A 108 11.63 -15.16 -5.93
N THR A 109 12.77 -15.15 -5.25
CA THR A 109 13.06 -16.10 -4.18
C THR A 109 12.36 -15.66 -2.90
N LEU A 110 11.31 -16.40 -2.50
CA LEU A 110 10.57 -16.19 -1.26
C LEU A 110 10.89 -17.33 -0.27
N LEU A 111 10.28 -17.29 0.92
CA LEU A 111 10.50 -18.30 1.97
C LEU A 111 10.29 -19.75 1.49
N VAL A 112 9.36 -19.95 0.54
CA VAL A 112 9.00 -21.26 -0.02
C VAL A 112 9.86 -21.68 -1.22
N GLY A 113 10.88 -20.89 -1.57
CA GLY A 113 11.75 -21.10 -2.72
C GLY A 113 11.50 -20.10 -3.86
N GLU A 114 11.97 -20.45 -5.06
CA GLU A 114 11.77 -19.63 -6.25
C GLU A 114 10.30 -19.65 -6.68
N CYS A 115 9.70 -18.47 -6.76
CA CYS A 115 8.31 -18.26 -7.10
C CYS A 115 8.21 -17.48 -8.41
N ALA A 116 7.43 -17.99 -9.36
CA ALA A 116 6.98 -17.19 -10.49
C ALA A 116 5.87 -16.24 -10.00
N VAL A 117 6.12 -14.94 -10.04
CA VAL A 117 5.17 -13.91 -9.64
C VAL A 117 4.67 -13.18 -10.87
N THR A 118 3.35 -13.06 -11.00
CA THR A 118 2.72 -12.21 -12.01
C THR A 118 1.86 -11.16 -11.34
N VAL A 119 1.82 -9.98 -11.94
CA VAL A 119 1.07 -8.83 -11.45
C VAL A 119 0.35 -8.21 -12.63
N ASN A 120 -0.92 -7.90 -12.45
CA ASN A 120 -1.67 -7.07 -13.38
C ASN A 120 -2.65 -6.19 -12.61
N GLY A 121 -3.01 -5.05 -13.17
CA GLY A 121 -3.95 -4.17 -12.49
C GLY A 121 -4.28 -2.92 -13.26
N THR A 122 -5.12 -2.11 -12.62
CA THR A 122 -5.65 -0.86 -13.16
C THR A 122 -5.55 0.24 -12.12
N ILE A 123 -5.22 1.45 -12.56
CA ILE A 123 -5.33 2.66 -11.75
C ILE A 123 -6.33 3.59 -12.44
N GLU A 124 -7.36 4.01 -11.70
CA GLU A 124 -8.37 4.97 -12.14
C GLU A 124 -8.50 6.09 -11.09
N GLY A 125 -8.00 7.28 -11.43
CA GLY A 125 -7.79 8.33 -10.44
C GLY A 125 -6.84 7.83 -9.34
N ASP A 126 -7.25 7.94 -8.07
CA ASP A 126 -6.46 7.46 -6.94
C ASP A 126 -6.69 5.99 -6.60
N LYS A 127 -7.58 5.27 -7.33
CA LYS A 127 -7.94 3.89 -7.00
C LYS A 127 -7.06 2.90 -7.73
N LEU A 128 -6.45 1.99 -6.99
CA LEU A 128 -5.69 0.85 -7.50
C LEU A 128 -6.49 -0.43 -7.29
N ALA A 129 -6.73 -1.17 -8.37
CA ALA A 129 -7.18 -2.56 -8.34
C ALA A 129 -6.10 -3.43 -8.98
N MET A 130 -5.70 -4.52 -8.32
CA MET A 130 -4.56 -5.33 -8.75
C MET A 130 -4.76 -6.80 -8.41
N ASN A 131 -4.33 -7.68 -9.30
CA ASN A 131 -4.23 -9.11 -9.06
C ASN A 131 -2.74 -9.51 -9.04
N ILE A 132 -2.34 -10.27 -8.03
CA ILE A 132 -1.00 -10.85 -7.89
C ILE A 132 -1.16 -12.37 -7.86
N ALA A 133 -0.41 -13.10 -8.69
CA ALA A 133 -0.30 -14.54 -8.56
C ALA A 133 1.12 -14.92 -8.15
N VAL A 134 1.25 -15.78 -7.15
CA VAL A 134 2.53 -16.32 -6.64
C VAL A 134 2.50 -17.83 -6.77
N VAL A 135 3.36 -18.37 -7.62
CA VAL A 135 3.42 -19.81 -7.91
C VAL A 135 4.82 -20.35 -7.61
N ALA A 136 4.92 -21.24 -6.61
CA ALA A 136 6.14 -22.02 -6.34
C ALA A 136 5.91 -23.45 -6.85
N GLY A 137 6.68 -23.89 -7.85
CA GLY A 137 6.43 -25.09 -8.67
C GLY A 137 5.74 -26.27 -7.98
N GLY A 138 4.40 -26.35 -8.11
CA GLY A 138 3.55 -27.42 -7.58
C GLY A 138 3.29 -27.39 -6.05
N THR A 139 4.01 -26.56 -5.30
CA THR A 139 3.96 -26.49 -3.84
C THR A 139 3.05 -25.37 -3.35
N LEU A 140 3.01 -24.25 -4.06
CA LEU A 140 2.22 -23.07 -3.69
C LEU A 140 1.58 -22.44 -4.92
N ASN A 141 0.29 -22.12 -4.81
CA ASN A 141 -0.44 -21.35 -5.80
C ASN A 141 -1.35 -20.36 -5.05
N VAL A 142 -0.92 -19.12 -4.95
CA VAL A 142 -1.62 -18.05 -4.23
C VAL A 142 -2.03 -16.99 -5.23
N LYS A 143 -3.30 -16.61 -5.17
CA LYS A 143 -3.86 -15.44 -5.84
C LYS A 143 -4.19 -14.39 -4.79
N VAL A 144 -3.88 -13.15 -5.11
CA VAL A 144 -4.14 -12.01 -4.23
C VAL A 144 -4.83 -10.94 -5.03
N ASP A 145 -5.98 -10.50 -4.55
CA ASP A 145 -6.70 -9.37 -5.10
C ASP A 145 -6.50 -8.19 -4.14
N PHE A 146 -6.00 -7.08 -4.66
CA PHE A 146 -5.82 -5.83 -3.92
C PHE A 146 -6.75 -4.77 -4.45
N ALA A 147 -7.42 -4.07 -3.52
CA ALA A 147 -8.11 -2.83 -3.81
C ALA A 147 -7.69 -1.75 -2.80
N GLY A 148 -7.18 -0.62 -3.28
CA GLY A 148 -6.68 0.44 -2.43
C GLY A 148 -6.80 1.83 -3.05
N THR A 149 -6.51 2.84 -2.24
CA THR A 149 -6.50 4.24 -2.66
C THR A 149 -5.14 4.87 -2.39
N LYS A 150 -4.68 5.72 -3.30
CA LYS A 150 -3.43 6.46 -3.18
C LYS A 150 -3.47 7.37 -1.95
N LEU A 151 -2.43 7.32 -1.14
CA LEU A 151 -2.23 8.23 -0.02
C LEU A 151 -1.58 9.54 -0.50
N SER A 152 -1.94 10.64 0.14
CA SER A 152 -1.30 11.95 -0.12
C SER A 152 0.17 12.00 0.30
N ALA A 153 0.55 11.17 1.27
CA ALA A 153 1.92 10.94 1.72
C ALA A 153 2.01 9.53 2.31
N ASP A 154 3.21 8.93 2.30
CA ASP A 154 3.43 7.69 3.03
C ASP A 154 3.35 7.94 4.54
N GLN A 155 2.64 7.05 5.23
CA GLN A 155 2.41 7.11 6.68
C GLN A 155 3.04 5.86 7.31
N SER A 156 3.47 5.93 8.56
CA SER A 156 3.92 4.72 9.26
C SER A 156 2.76 3.75 9.50
N SER A 157 2.98 2.45 9.31
CA SER A 157 2.05 1.40 9.77
C SER A 157 2.44 0.82 11.13
N GLU A 158 3.51 1.33 11.76
CA GLU A 158 3.98 0.80 13.03
C GLU A 158 3.12 1.30 14.19
N ALA A 159 2.63 0.37 15.00
CA ALA A 159 1.85 0.63 16.20
C ALA A 159 2.33 -0.28 17.33
N ALA A 160 3.47 0.05 17.92
CA ALA A 160 4.04 -0.72 19.02
C ALA A 160 4.32 0.15 20.24
N ILE A 161 4.22 -0.45 21.43
CA ILE A 161 4.87 0.06 22.64
C ILE A 161 6.31 -0.46 22.62
N GLN A 162 7.26 0.46 22.62
CA GLN A 162 8.70 0.16 22.58
C GLN A 162 9.32 0.14 23.98
N SER A 163 8.77 0.94 24.90
CA SER A 163 9.19 0.98 26.30
C SER A 163 8.00 1.30 27.19
N PHE A 164 7.98 0.69 28.37
CA PHE A 164 6.99 0.92 29.40
C PHE A 164 7.69 0.91 30.76
N VAL A 165 7.64 2.02 31.48
CA VAL A 165 8.32 2.18 32.77
C VAL A 165 7.34 2.72 33.79
N VAL A 166 7.28 2.08 34.96
CA VAL A 166 6.47 2.51 36.09
C VAL A 166 7.37 3.00 37.21
N LYS A 167 7.09 4.17 37.77
CA LYS A 167 7.79 4.66 38.95
C LYS A 167 7.09 4.18 40.22
N ILE A 168 7.80 3.42 41.06
CA ILE A 168 7.31 2.91 42.35
C ILE A 168 8.23 3.42 43.45
N GLY A 169 7.72 4.36 44.26
CA GLY A 169 8.57 5.13 45.17
C GLY A 169 9.63 5.91 44.39
N ASP A 170 10.90 5.66 44.69
CA ASP A 170 12.05 6.24 43.97
C ASP A 170 12.62 5.34 42.86
N ALA A 171 12.09 4.13 42.71
CA ALA A 171 12.59 3.16 41.73
C ALA A 171 11.81 3.24 40.41
N ASN A 172 12.53 3.12 39.29
CA ASN A 172 11.94 2.86 37.98
C ASN A 172 11.89 1.35 37.74
N VAL A 173 10.69 0.82 37.51
CA VAL A 173 10.45 -0.58 37.19
C VAL A 173 10.14 -0.67 35.71
N GLU A 174 11.00 -1.34 34.96
CA GLU A 174 10.78 -1.61 33.54
C GLU A 174 9.76 -2.74 33.36
N GLY A 175 8.80 -2.50 32.47
CA GLY A 175 7.86 -3.50 32.02
C GLY A 175 8.50 -4.43 31.00
N LYS A 176 8.37 -5.74 31.22
CA LYS A 176 8.68 -6.77 30.23
C LYS A 176 7.57 -6.81 29.19
N ILE A 177 7.92 -6.49 27.95
CA ILE A 177 7.05 -6.57 26.78
C ILE A 177 7.18 -7.97 26.17
N ASP A 178 6.06 -8.65 25.98
CA ASP A 178 5.94 -9.97 25.36
C ASP A 178 4.73 -9.99 24.42
N GLY A 179 4.99 -9.73 23.13
CA GLY A 179 3.94 -9.48 22.14
C GLY A 179 3.08 -8.27 22.55
N ASN A 180 1.77 -8.48 22.71
CA ASN A 180 0.82 -7.46 23.13
C ASN A 180 0.63 -7.37 24.65
N ASN A 181 1.39 -8.15 25.43
CA ASN A 181 1.31 -8.13 26.89
C ASN A 181 2.50 -7.39 27.48
N ILE A 182 2.23 -6.60 28.52
CA ILE A 182 3.28 -5.94 29.31
C ILE A 182 3.08 -6.38 30.76
N SER A 183 4.17 -6.82 31.38
CA SER A 183 4.18 -7.26 32.78
C SER A 183 5.30 -6.58 33.54
N PHE A 184 5.04 -6.14 34.77
CA PHE A 184 6.04 -5.57 35.67
C PHE A 184 5.77 -6.07 37.09
N ILE A 185 6.81 -6.09 37.92
CA ILE A 185 6.73 -6.61 39.28
C ILE A 185 6.64 -5.45 40.26
N ILE A 186 5.72 -5.54 41.20
CA ILE A 186 5.57 -4.58 42.29
C ILE A 186 6.04 -5.21 43.62
N PRO A 187 6.53 -4.41 44.58
CA PRO A 187 6.74 -4.88 45.95
C PRO A 187 5.44 -5.37 46.59
N ASP A 188 5.54 -6.38 47.45
CA ASP A 188 4.41 -6.90 48.22
C ASP A 188 3.88 -5.88 49.24
N GLY A 189 2.59 -5.91 49.52
CA GLY A 189 1.93 -5.02 50.49
C GLY A 189 1.70 -3.58 50.02
N LEU A 190 1.81 -3.30 48.71
CA LEU A 190 1.45 -1.99 48.14
C LEU A 190 -0.08 -1.84 48.05
N GLU A 191 -0.64 -0.93 48.84
CA GLU A 191 -2.10 -0.68 48.89
C GLU A 191 -2.61 0.14 47.69
N ASN A 192 -1.78 1.03 47.13
CA ASN A 192 -2.14 1.85 45.99
C ASN A 192 -1.43 1.34 44.72
N LEU A 193 -2.21 0.80 43.80
CA LEU A 193 -1.74 0.27 42.51
C LEU A 193 -1.96 1.25 41.36
N THR A 194 -2.20 2.52 41.68
CA THR A 194 -2.33 3.58 40.69
C THR A 194 -0.97 4.14 40.33
N PHE A 195 -0.61 4.06 39.05
CA PHE A 195 0.66 4.58 38.55
C PHE A 195 0.50 5.35 37.24
N ALA A 196 1.34 6.35 37.03
CA ALA A 196 1.50 7.04 35.74
C ALA A 196 2.72 6.46 35.00
N PRO A 197 2.54 5.54 34.04
CA PRO A 197 3.65 4.95 33.31
C PRO A 197 4.26 5.95 32.32
N THR A 198 5.59 5.89 32.18
CA THR A 198 6.31 6.51 31.07
C THR A 198 6.38 5.51 29.93
N ILE A 199 5.71 5.83 28.82
CA ILE A 199 5.56 4.96 27.65
C ILE A 199 6.24 5.62 26.45
N VAL A 200 7.05 4.82 25.74
CA VAL A 200 7.59 5.16 24.41
C VAL A 200 6.91 4.26 23.39
N ILE A 201 6.37 4.84 22.33
CA ILE A 201 5.66 4.15 21.25
C ILE A 201 6.37 4.35 19.92
N SER A 202 5.97 3.61 18.88
CA SER A 202 6.42 3.82 17.50
C SER A 202 6.35 5.30 17.09
N ASP A 203 7.30 5.75 16.26
CA ASP A 203 7.33 7.16 15.82
C ASP A 203 6.02 7.54 15.12
N LYS A 204 5.52 8.74 15.42
CA LYS A 204 4.24 9.31 14.99
C LYS A 204 2.96 8.52 15.36
N ALA A 205 3.08 7.37 16.02
CA ALA A 205 1.92 6.69 16.56
C ALA A 205 1.29 7.50 17.71
N THR A 206 0.05 7.18 18.05
CA THR A 206 -0.65 7.71 19.23
C THR A 206 -1.04 6.57 20.16
N ILE A 207 -1.21 6.86 21.45
CA ILE A 207 -1.58 5.86 22.45
C ILE A 207 -2.68 6.37 23.38
N THR A 208 -3.63 5.49 23.71
CA THR A 208 -4.68 5.73 24.70
C THR A 208 -4.80 4.53 25.65
N PRO A 209 -4.72 4.70 26.98
CA PRO A 209 -4.40 5.93 27.70
C PRO A 209 -3.04 6.54 27.34
N ALA A 210 -2.91 7.86 27.46
CA ALA A 210 -1.68 8.55 27.11
C ALA A 210 -0.56 8.27 28.14
N SER A 211 0.69 8.32 27.69
CA SER A 211 1.87 8.26 28.57
C SER A 211 1.79 9.34 29.66
N GLY A 212 2.11 8.97 30.90
CA GLY A 212 2.06 9.84 32.07
C GLY A 212 0.67 10.03 32.68
N VAL A 213 -0.39 9.43 32.12
CA VAL A 213 -1.72 9.42 32.74
C VAL A 213 -1.80 8.31 33.79
N GLU A 214 -2.27 8.65 34.99
CA GLU A 214 -2.47 7.68 36.07
C GLU A 214 -3.51 6.62 35.69
N GLN A 215 -3.19 5.36 35.92
CA GLN A 215 -4.07 4.21 35.72
C GLN A 215 -4.02 3.29 36.94
N ASP A 216 -5.14 2.67 37.30
CA ASP A 216 -5.23 1.68 38.37
C ASP A 216 -4.89 0.28 37.83
N PHE A 217 -3.80 -0.30 38.32
CA PHE A 217 -3.32 -1.63 37.96
C PHE A 217 -3.77 -2.73 38.95
N SER A 218 -4.83 -2.47 39.73
CA SER A 218 -5.56 -3.52 40.48
C SER A 218 -6.18 -4.59 39.55
N SER A 219 -6.26 -4.29 38.25
CA SER A 219 -6.61 -5.21 37.16
C SER A 219 -5.83 -4.85 35.89
N PRO A 220 -5.74 -5.75 34.88
CA PRO A 220 -5.08 -5.43 33.62
C PRO A 220 -5.67 -4.17 32.94
N VAL A 221 -4.79 -3.26 32.53
CA VAL A 221 -5.15 -2.02 31.83
C VAL A 221 -4.88 -2.20 30.34
N ILE A 222 -5.86 -1.87 29.49
CA ILE A 222 -5.73 -1.97 28.03
C ILE A 222 -5.20 -0.64 27.49
N TYR A 223 -4.09 -0.72 26.75
CA TYR A 223 -3.57 0.38 25.93
C TYR A 223 -3.83 0.11 24.46
N THR A 224 -4.35 1.10 23.76
CA THR A 224 -4.53 1.09 22.30
C THR A 224 -3.49 2.00 21.67
N VAL A 225 -2.62 1.44 20.84
CA VAL A 225 -1.69 2.19 19.99
C VAL A 225 -2.28 2.28 18.58
N THR A 226 -2.32 3.48 18.02
CA THR A 226 -2.79 3.73 16.65
C THR A 226 -1.61 4.28 15.85
N SER A 227 -1.32 3.67 14.70
CA SER A 227 -0.30 4.16 13.77
C SER A 227 -0.69 5.53 13.16
N GLU A 228 0.20 6.11 12.36
CA GLU A 228 -0.03 7.40 11.66
C GLU A 228 -1.21 7.36 10.67
#